data_AF-A0A3R9Z8J4-F1
#
_entry.id   AF-A0A3R9Z8J4-F1
#
_cell.length_a   1.000
_cell.length_b   1.000
_cell.length_c   1.000
_cell.angle_alpha   90.00
_cell.angle_beta   90.00
_cell.angle_gamma   90.00
#
_symmetry.space_group_name_H-M   'P 1'
#
loop_
_entity.id
_entity.type
_entity.pdbx_description
1 polymer ?
#
loop_
_entity_poly.entity_id
_entity_poly.type
_entity_poly.pdbx_seq_one_letter_code
_entity_poly.pdbx_strand_id
1 'polypeptide(L)'
;MNTALKWLAAGASALLLAACGANSGGSAPEAELVGTYAVKQDGALKELIKIEKQGDGYVMRDKVRTPEWSEPKMQLKPVTREHWARITTDRENTAFVGVASEQLGIFKVPAGWQKNGFKTSTGYFLFYSRGPVEAYKL
;
A
#
# COMPACT_ATOMS: atom_id res chain seq x y z
N MET A 1 -10.54 19.50 -72.67
CA MET A 1 -11.16 19.29 -71.35
C MET A 1 -10.99 17.83 -70.97
N ASN A 2 -10.77 17.58 -69.68
CA ASN A 2 -10.75 16.28 -68.96
C ASN A 2 -9.39 15.85 -68.37
N THR A 3 -9.07 16.60 -67.30
CA THR A 3 -8.65 16.16 -65.95
C THR A 3 -7.38 15.34 -65.74
N ALA A 4 -6.45 16.02 -65.05
CA ALA A 4 -5.17 15.57 -64.53
C ALA A 4 -5.25 14.39 -63.54
N LEU A 5 -4.41 13.38 -63.76
CA LEU A 5 -4.10 12.35 -62.78
C LEU A 5 -2.87 12.78 -61.97
N LYS A 6 -3.06 12.84 -60.66
CA LYS A 6 -2.32 13.65 -59.72
C LYS A 6 -1.51 12.74 -58.79
N TRP A 7 -0.19 12.95 -58.80
CA TRP A 7 0.81 12.75 -57.72
C TRP A 7 1.20 11.33 -57.25
N LEU A 8 2.44 10.97 -57.60
CA LEU A 8 3.37 10.16 -56.79
C LEU A 8 3.86 11.01 -55.60
N ALA A 9 3.81 10.50 -54.37
CA ALA A 9 4.76 10.87 -53.31
C ALA A 9 4.75 9.81 -52.20
N ALA A 10 5.92 9.22 -51.97
CA ALA A 10 6.25 8.38 -50.84
C ALA A 10 6.12 9.15 -49.51
N GLY A 11 5.61 8.47 -48.48
CA GLY A 11 5.55 8.99 -47.12
C GLY A 11 5.75 7.84 -46.13
N ALA A 12 6.91 7.84 -45.48
CA ALA A 12 7.40 6.82 -44.57
C ALA A 12 6.42 6.49 -43.42
N SER A 13 6.12 5.21 -43.23
CA SER A 13 5.46 4.70 -42.02
C SER A 13 6.48 4.51 -40.91
N ALA A 14 6.84 5.60 -40.23
CA ALA A 14 7.49 5.57 -38.93
C ALA A 14 6.43 5.87 -37.85
N LEU A 15 5.73 4.82 -37.39
CA LEU A 15 4.94 4.87 -36.16
C LEU A 15 5.77 4.32 -35.01
N LEU A 16 6.79 5.09 -34.63
CA LEU A 16 7.36 5.07 -33.28
C LEU A 16 6.88 6.35 -32.63
N LEU A 17 5.95 6.25 -31.67
CA LEU A 17 5.81 7.08 -30.47
C LEU A 17 4.44 6.80 -29.80
N ALA A 18 4.46 6.86 -28.47
CA ALA A 18 3.40 6.61 -27.48
C ALA A 18 3.30 5.14 -27.02
N ALA A 19 3.63 4.75 -25.79
CA ALA A 19 3.82 5.55 -24.59
C ALA A 19 4.84 4.91 -23.65
N CYS A 20 5.88 5.68 -23.33
CA CYS A 20 6.45 5.69 -22.01
C CYS A 20 5.32 5.96 -21.00
N GLY A 21 4.77 4.90 -20.42
CA GLY A 21 4.05 4.97 -19.16
C GLY A 21 5.03 4.84 -18.02
N ALA A 22 6.04 5.72 -17.96
CA ALA A 22 6.61 6.08 -16.67
C ALA A 22 5.42 6.53 -15.81
N ASN A 23 5.18 5.80 -14.73
CA ASN A 23 4.09 6.01 -13.79
C ASN A 23 4.11 7.48 -13.31
N SER A 24 3.42 8.34 -14.05
CA SER A 24 3.47 9.79 -13.90
C SER A 24 2.36 10.19 -12.94
N GLY A 25 2.75 10.62 -11.74
CA GLY A 25 1.87 11.38 -10.86
C GLY A 25 0.98 10.60 -9.89
N GLY A 26 0.99 9.27 -9.93
CA GLY A 26 0.36 8.45 -8.89
C GLY A 26 1.34 8.20 -7.76
N SER A 27 1.12 8.79 -6.58
CA SER A 27 1.82 8.40 -5.36
C SER A 27 1.84 6.87 -5.25
N ALA A 28 2.98 6.29 -4.85
CA ALA A 28 3.07 4.85 -4.59
C ALA A 28 1.87 4.41 -3.73
N PRO A 29 1.23 3.26 -3.98
CA PRO A 29 0.00 2.87 -3.29
C PRO A 29 0.15 2.88 -1.76
N GLU A 30 1.35 2.65 -1.26
CA GLU A 30 1.72 2.71 0.16
C GLU A 30 1.63 4.12 0.76
N ALA A 31 1.61 5.18 -0.04
CA ALA A 31 1.32 6.54 0.42
C ALA A 31 -0.06 6.64 1.06
N GLU A 32 -1.01 5.79 0.64
CA GLU A 32 -2.31 5.67 1.31
C GLU A 32 -2.17 5.16 2.75
N LEU A 33 -1.10 4.44 3.09
CA LEU A 33 -0.88 3.94 4.44
C LEU A 33 -0.33 5.01 5.40
N VAL A 34 0.03 6.21 4.92
CA VAL A 34 0.44 7.33 5.78
C VAL A 34 -0.76 7.81 6.60
N GLY A 35 -0.58 7.94 7.91
CA GLY A 35 -1.63 8.37 8.84
C GLY A 35 -1.46 7.82 10.25
N THR A 36 -2.37 8.23 11.14
CA THR A 36 -2.48 7.71 12.50
C THR A 36 -3.48 6.58 12.51
N TYR A 37 -3.19 5.52 13.26
CA TYR A 37 -4.10 4.40 13.43
C TYR A 37 -4.36 4.12 14.90
N ALA A 38 -5.62 3.84 15.17
CA ALA A 38 -6.10 3.35 16.44
C ALA A 38 -6.42 1.86 16.38
N VAL A 39 -6.42 1.23 17.54
CA VAL A 39 -6.99 -0.10 17.76
C VAL A 39 -8.11 0.01 18.79
N LYS A 40 -9.07 -0.91 18.72
CA LYS A 40 -10.13 -0.98 19.73
C LYS A 40 -9.61 -1.70 20.96
N GLN A 41 -9.57 -1.00 22.10
CA GLN A 41 -9.19 -1.52 23.41
C GLN A 41 -10.27 -1.13 24.43
N ASP A 42 -10.78 -2.11 25.16
CA ASP A 42 -11.82 -1.91 26.20
C ASP A 42 -13.07 -1.17 25.66
N GLY A 43 -13.43 -1.45 24.41
CA GLY A 43 -14.57 -0.81 23.74
C GLY A 43 -14.29 0.57 23.13
N ALA A 44 -13.17 1.21 23.47
CA ALA A 44 -12.77 2.52 22.96
C ALA A 44 -11.68 2.42 21.87
N LEU A 45 -11.65 3.38 20.94
CA LEU A 45 -10.53 3.52 20.02
C LEU A 45 -9.38 4.24 20.74
N LYS A 46 -8.19 3.63 20.71
CA LYS A 46 -6.96 4.22 21.25
C LYS A 46 -5.91 4.28 20.15
N GLU A 47 -5.35 5.46 19.92
CA GLU A 47 -4.21 5.64 19.03
C GLU A 47 -3.07 4.71 19.44
N LEU A 48 -2.48 4.01 18.48
CA LEU A 48 -1.42 3.05 18.75
C LEU A 48 -0.19 3.29 17.90
N ILE A 49 -0.37 3.59 16.62
CA ILE A 49 0.74 3.74 15.68
C ILE A 49 0.50 4.91 14.72
N LYS A 50 1.58 5.44 14.18
CA LYS A 50 1.58 6.46 13.14
C LYS A 50 2.58 6.05 12.06
N ILE A 51 2.14 6.10 10.81
CA ILE A 51 2.97 5.84 9.65
C ILE A 51 3.29 7.18 8.98
N GLU A 52 4.57 7.43 8.75
CA GLU A 52 5.05 8.65 8.12
C GLU A 52 5.94 8.30 6.92
N LYS A 53 5.88 9.13 5.86
CA LYS A 53 6.85 9.06 4.76
C LYS A 53 8.16 9.69 5.23
N GLN A 54 9.28 9.00 5.02
CA GLN A 54 10.61 9.54 5.33
C GLN A 54 11.58 9.19 4.20
N GLY A 55 12.03 10.22 3.47
CA GLY A 55 12.80 10.03 2.23
C GLY A 55 12.03 9.12 1.27
N ASP A 56 12.69 8.06 0.80
CA ASP A 56 12.09 7.07 -0.10
C ASP A 56 11.32 5.96 0.65
N GLY A 57 11.47 5.87 1.97
CA GLY A 57 10.87 4.84 2.82
C GLY A 57 9.68 5.32 3.63
N TYR A 58 9.28 4.48 4.59
CA TYR A 58 8.27 4.80 5.59
C TYR A 58 8.82 4.50 6.97
N VAL A 59 8.37 5.24 7.97
CA VAL A 59 8.68 4.97 9.37
C VAL A 59 7.40 4.79 10.16
N MET A 60 7.48 3.92 11.17
CA MET A 60 6.45 3.82 12.20
C MET A 60 6.92 4.52 13.48
N ARG A 61 5.99 5.22 14.09
CA ARG A 61 6.00 5.60 15.51
C ARG A 61 4.88 4.88 16.23
N ASP A 62 5.06 4.64 17.51
CA ASP A 62 4.10 3.92 18.35
C ASP A 62 3.90 4.60 19.71
N LYS A 63 2.75 4.33 20.33
CA LYS A 63 2.40 4.73 21.71
C LYS A 63 2.28 3.51 22.62
N VAL A 64 3.10 2.47 22.41
CA VAL A 64 2.97 1.22 23.18
C VAL A 64 3.47 1.38 24.62
N ARG A 65 4.54 2.16 24.82
CA ARG A 65 5.19 2.32 26.13
C ARG A 65 4.86 3.63 26.83
N THR A 66 4.56 4.66 26.06
CA THR A 66 4.31 6.04 26.53
C THR A 66 3.12 6.63 25.79
N PRO A 67 2.43 7.62 26.37
CA PRO A 67 1.38 8.36 25.67
C PRO A 67 1.93 9.21 24.51
N GLU A 68 3.23 9.49 24.52
CA GLU A 68 3.95 10.20 23.45
C GLU A 68 4.37 9.26 22.32
N TRP A 69 4.42 9.80 21.11
CA TRP A 69 4.93 9.08 19.94
C TRP A 69 6.41 8.72 20.12
N SER A 70 6.74 7.46 19.85
CA SER A 70 8.13 7.02 19.83
C SER A 70 8.96 7.73 18.74
N GLU A 71 10.28 7.71 18.91
CA GLU A 71 11.22 8.10 17.86
C GLU A 71 11.07 7.20 16.63
N PRO A 72 11.24 7.74 15.40
CA PRO A 72 11.00 7.01 14.16
C PRO A 72 12.16 6.04 13.85
N LYS A 73 12.32 5.02 14.69
CA LYS A 73 13.42 4.05 14.61
C LYS A 73 13.10 2.86 13.72
N MET A 74 11.81 2.59 13.50
CA MET A 74 11.38 1.43 12.73
C MET A 74 11.10 1.81 11.29
N GLN A 75 12.01 1.43 10.39
CA GLN A 75 11.82 1.59 8.95
C GLN A 75 10.91 0.48 8.42
N LEU A 76 9.98 0.85 7.56
CA LEU A 76 9.08 -0.04 6.86
C LEU A 76 9.32 0.05 5.36
N LYS A 77 9.20 -1.10 4.71
CA LYS A 77 9.31 -1.23 3.25
C LYS A 77 7.99 -1.73 2.68
N PRO A 78 7.66 -1.35 1.43
CA PRO A 78 6.54 -1.95 0.70
C PRO A 78 6.60 -3.49 0.74
N VAL A 79 5.45 -4.11 0.97
CA VAL A 79 5.34 -5.56 1.10
C VAL A 79 5.16 -6.20 -0.29
N THR A 80 6.00 -7.17 -0.61
CA THR A 80 5.85 -7.96 -1.85
C THR A 80 4.79 -9.06 -1.70
N ARG A 81 4.34 -9.63 -2.82
CA ARG A 81 3.39 -10.75 -2.84
C ARG A 81 3.91 -11.95 -2.06
N GLU A 82 5.20 -12.24 -2.15
CA GLU A 82 5.85 -13.36 -1.47
C GLU A 82 5.88 -13.15 0.04
N HIS A 83 6.16 -11.91 0.49
CA HIS A 83 6.16 -11.58 1.90
C HIS A 83 4.73 -11.57 2.48
N TRP A 84 3.75 -11.05 1.73
CA TRP A 84 2.33 -11.20 2.07
C TRP A 84 1.95 -12.67 2.29
N ALA A 85 2.22 -13.54 1.31
CA ALA A 85 1.87 -14.95 1.39
C ALA A 85 2.56 -15.66 2.57
N ARG A 86 3.76 -15.22 2.96
CA ARG A 86 4.47 -15.74 4.14
C ARG A 86 3.78 -15.34 5.44
N ILE A 87 3.37 -14.08 5.56
CA ILE A 87 2.75 -13.51 6.77
C ILE A 87 1.32 -14.02 6.96
N THR A 88 0.52 -13.99 5.90
CA THR A 88 -0.93 -14.22 5.98
C THR A 88 -1.34 -15.64 5.60
N THR A 89 -0.40 -16.44 5.09
CA THR A 89 -0.63 -17.73 4.41
C THR A 89 -1.59 -17.63 3.21
N ASP A 90 -1.90 -16.41 2.77
CA ASP A 90 -2.79 -16.19 1.65
C ASP A 90 -2.05 -16.28 0.32
N ARG A 91 -2.37 -17.34 -0.43
CA ARG A 91 -1.82 -17.62 -1.76
C ARG A 91 -2.79 -17.23 -2.88
N GLU A 92 -3.91 -16.61 -2.54
CA GLU A 92 -4.90 -16.13 -3.50
C GLU A 92 -4.50 -14.75 -4.04
N ASN A 93 -5.25 -14.26 -5.03
CA ASN A 93 -5.05 -12.94 -5.65
C ASN A 93 -5.75 -11.82 -4.87
N THR A 94 -5.68 -11.85 -3.53
CA THR A 94 -6.19 -10.75 -2.70
C THR A 94 -5.50 -9.45 -3.08
N ALA A 95 -6.29 -8.42 -3.39
CA ALA A 95 -5.75 -7.07 -3.53
C ALA A 95 -5.27 -6.58 -2.16
N PHE A 96 -4.01 -6.17 -2.05
CA PHE A 96 -3.48 -5.62 -0.82
C PHE A 96 -2.50 -4.50 -1.10
N VAL A 97 -2.35 -3.61 -0.12
CA VAL A 97 -1.25 -2.65 0.00
C VAL A 97 -0.66 -2.83 1.40
N GLY A 98 0.66 -2.84 1.53
CA GLY A 98 1.28 -3.04 2.84
C GLY A 98 2.65 -2.40 2.96
N VAL A 99 2.98 -1.94 4.16
CA VAL A 99 4.35 -1.62 4.56
C VAL A 99 4.71 -2.39 5.82
N ALA A 100 5.87 -3.02 5.83
CA ALA A 100 6.30 -3.87 6.94
C ALA A 100 7.81 -3.80 7.19
N SER A 101 8.18 -4.13 8.42
CA SER A 101 9.48 -4.65 8.82
C SER A 101 9.36 -6.15 9.07
N GLU A 102 10.42 -6.79 9.55
CA GLU A 102 10.38 -8.20 9.97
C GLU A 102 9.50 -8.44 11.21
N GLN A 103 9.23 -7.40 12.02
CA GLN A 103 8.53 -7.55 13.31
C GLN A 103 7.08 -7.08 13.29
N LEU A 104 6.73 -6.27 12.29
CA LEU A 104 5.53 -5.45 12.27
C LEU A 104 5.14 -5.19 10.83
N GLY A 105 3.84 -5.16 10.55
CA GLY A 105 3.35 -4.55 9.32
C GLY A 105 2.01 -3.85 9.52
N ILE A 106 1.69 -2.96 8.59
CA ILE A 106 0.34 -2.45 8.40
C ILE A 106 -0.10 -2.74 6.97
N PHE A 107 -1.34 -3.17 6.86
CA PHE A 107 -1.92 -3.62 5.60
C PHE A 107 -3.28 -2.96 5.38
N LYS A 108 -3.56 -2.72 4.10
CA LYS A 108 -4.90 -2.43 3.58
C LYS A 108 -5.31 -3.56 2.65
N VAL A 109 -6.51 -4.08 2.86
CA VAL A 109 -7.20 -5.12 2.08
C VAL A 109 -8.67 -4.71 1.87
N PRO A 110 -9.45 -5.43 1.03
CA PRO A 110 -10.89 -5.22 0.98
C PRO A 110 -11.54 -5.34 2.36
N ALA A 111 -12.46 -4.43 2.67
CA ALA A 111 -13.26 -4.52 3.88
C ALA A 111 -14.05 -5.85 3.89
N GLY A 112 -14.10 -6.50 5.06
CA GLY A 112 -14.69 -7.83 5.20
C GLY A 112 -13.74 -8.98 4.90
N TRP A 113 -12.50 -8.72 4.47
CA TRP A 113 -11.49 -9.76 4.25
C TRP A 113 -11.27 -10.62 5.50
N GLN A 114 -11.12 -11.93 5.28
CA GLN A 114 -11.00 -12.92 6.32
C GLN A 114 -9.94 -13.97 5.97
N LYS A 115 -9.09 -14.32 6.93
CA LYS A 115 -8.11 -15.41 6.81
C LYS A 115 -7.71 -15.91 8.19
N ASN A 116 -7.51 -17.23 8.33
CA ASN A 116 -7.00 -17.87 9.56
C ASN A 116 -7.74 -17.44 10.85
N GLY A 117 -9.06 -17.28 10.78
CA GLY A 117 -9.89 -16.84 11.91
C GLY A 117 -9.86 -15.33 12.19
N PHE A 118 -8.99 -14.56 11.55
CA PHE A 118 -9.02 -13.10 11.58
C PHE A 118 -9.96 -12.55 10.51
N LYS A 119 -10.72 -11.50 10.85
CA LYS A 119 -11.56 -10.74 9.93
C LYS A 119 -11.34 -9.25 10.20
N THR A 120 -11.23 -8.45 9.14
CA THR A 120 -11.21 -6.99 9.23
C THR A 120 -12.50 -6.40 8.68
N SER A 121 -13.13 -5.52 9.44
CA SER A 121 -14.28 -4.74 9.02
C SER A 121 -13.88 -3.44 8.31
N THR A 122 -12.74 -2.85 8.68
CA THR A 122 -12.24 -1.59 8.12
C THR A 122 -11.43 -1.79 6.83
N GLY A 123 -10.92 -3.01 6.62
CA GLY A 123 -9.91 -3.30 5.61
C GLY A 123 -8.49 -2.96 6.05
N TYR A 124 -8.29 -2.42 7.25
CA TYR A 124 -6.96 -2.12 7.80
C TYR A 124 -6.63 -3.05 8.95
N PHE A 125 -5.42 -3.59 8.95
CA PHE A 125 -4.93 -4.36 10.09
C PHE A 125 -3.44 -4.22 10.29
N LEU A 126 -3.04 -4.39 11.55
CA LEU A 126 -1.65 -4.47 11.98
C LEU A 126 -1.28 -5.93 12.11
N PHE A 127 -0.10 -6.30 11.64
CA PHE A 127 0.46 -7.62 11.87
C PHE A 127 1.58 -7.52 12.90
N TYR A 128 1.47 -8.30 13.96
CA TYR A 128 2.48 -8.46 15.00
C TYR A 128 2.85 -9.94 15.13
N SER A 129 3.92 -10.22 15.89
CA SER A 129 4.30 -11.60 16.25
C SER A 129 3.20 -12.40 16.98
N ARG A 130 2.25 -11.71 17.63
CA ARG A 130 1.09 -12.33 18.31
C ARG A 130 -0.13 -12.51 17.40
N GLY A 131 -0.05 -12.10 16.14
CA GLY A 131 -1.13 -12.19 15.17
C GLY A 131 -1.67 -10.83 14.72
N PRO A 132 -2.63 -10.85 13.79
CA PRO A 132 -3.22 -9.64 13.22
C PRO A 132 -4.23 -8.98 14.18
N VAL A 133 -4.29 -7.65 14.13
CA VAL A 133 -5.22 -6.82 14.91
C VAL A 133 -5.89 -5.81 13.98
N GLU A 134 -7.22 -5.69 14.07
CA GLU A 134 -8.00 -4.69 13.34
C GLU A 134 -7.51 -3.28 13.69
N ALA A 135 -7.23 -2.49 12.66
CA ALA A 135 -6.81 -1.10 12.78
C ALA A 135 -7.89 -0.16 12.23
N TYR A 136 -7.95 1.02 12.82
CA TYR A 136 -8.85 2.10 12.42
C TYR A 136 -7.98 3.27 12.04
N LYS A 137 -7.96 3.60 10.75
CA LYS A 137 -7.30 4.82 10.30
C LYS A 137 -8.10 6.02 10.79
N LEU A 138 -7.43 6.98 11.42
CA LEU A 138 -8.02 8.21 11.94
C LEU A 138 -7.96 9.36 10.93
#